data_AF-A0A7S2H8G4-F1
#
_entry.id   AF-A0A7S2H8G4-F1
#
_cell.length_a   1.000
_cell.length_b   1.000
_cell.length_c   1.000
_cell.angle_alpha   90.00
_cell.angle_beta   90.00
_cell.angle_gamma   90.00
#
_symmetry.space_group_name_H-M   'P 1'
#
loop_
_entity.id
_entity.type
_entity.pdbx_description
1 polymer ?
#
loop_
_entity_poly.entity_id
_entity_poly.type
_entity_poly.pdbx_seq_one_letter_code
_entity_poly.pdbx_strand_id
1 'polypeptide(L)'
;LVRRVDADLAKHAALCRPAGESAASQGEGIVRCNYFDNGKRVGAMLFEMTSLLNHSCDPNASIKMLISEFGACYSRVTVTRPIDAGEQVCITYSAARIFSPRADRPCAEWGFDTCCARCQGTLSPQ
;
A
#
# COMPACT_ATOMS: atom_id res chain seq x y z
N LEU A 1 -13.05 7.74 10.77
CA LEU A 1 -12.42 8.10 9.49
C LEU A 1 -13.41 7.97 8.32
N VAL A 2 -14.10 6.82 8.18
CA VAL A 2 -15.04 6.52 7.07
C VAL A 2 -16.13 7.58 6.85
N ARG A 3 -16.79 8.09 7.90
CA ARG A 3 -17.79 9.18 7.80
C ARG A 3 -17.25 10.53 7.32
N ARG A 4 -15.92 10.72 7.28
CA ARG A 4 -15.28 12.00 6.92
C ARG A 4 -14.84 12.07 5.46
N VAL A 5 -14.92 10.96 4.72
CA VAL A 5 -14.35 10.83 3.36
C VAL A 5 -15.39 10.61 2.26
N ASP A 6 -16.69 10.59 2.58
CA ASP A 6 -17.77 10.27 1.63
C ASP A 6 -17.45 9.05 0.72
N ALA A 7 -16.81 8.04 1.30
CA ALA A 7 -16.43 6.85 0.56
C ALA A 7 -17.71 6.10 0.12
N ASP A 8 -17.81 5.78 -1.17
CA ASP A 8 -18.87 4.92 -1.70
C ASP A 8 -18.67 3.48 -1.19
N LEU A 9 -19.27 3.21 -0.03
CA LEU A 9 -19.13 1.93 0.66
C LEU A 9 -19.63 0.76 -0.19
N ALA A 10 -20.65 0.96 -1.04
CA ALA A 10 -21.19 -0.09 -1.89
C ALA A 10 -20.19 -0.48 -2.99
N LYS A 11 -19.55 0.50 -3.62
CA LYS A 11 -18.48 0.29 -4.61
C LYS A 11 -17.30 -0.44 -4.01
N HIS A 12 -16.89 -0.06 -2.80
CA HIS A 12 -15.68 -0.60 -2.18
C HIS A 12 -15.89 -1.92 -1.43
N ALA A 13 -17.10 -2.23 -0.95
CA ALA A 13 -17.40 -3.47 -0.23
C ALA A 13 -17.07 -4.73 -1.06
N ALA A 14 -17.25 -4.70 -2.39
CA ALA A 14 -16.91 -5.81 -3.28
C ALA A 14 -15.39 -6.08 -3.37
N LEU A 15 -14.56 -5.09 -3.03
CA LEU A 15 -13.09 -5.19 -3.04
C LEU A 15 -12.53 -5.53 -1.65
N CYS A 16 -13.38 -5.60 -0.63
CA CYS A 16 -12.98 -5.88 0.74
C CYS A 16 -12.99 -7.37 1.01
N ARG A 17 -11.96 -7.86 1.71
CA ARG A 17 -12.15 -9.10 2.48
C ARG A 17 -13.23 -8.86 3.54
N PRO A 18 -14.08 -9.85 3.83
CA PRO A 18 -14.93 -9.80 5.01
C PRO A 18 -14.05 -9.45 6.21
N ALA A 19 -14.50 -8.50 7.01
CA ALA A 19 -13.89 -8.22 8.31
C ALA A 19 -13.65 -9.55 9.02
N GLY A 20 -12.39 -9.89 9.31
CA GLY A 20 -12.12 -10.89 10.34
C GLY A 20 -12.80 -10.44 11.64
N GLU A 21 -13.01 -11.36 12.58
CA GLU A 21 -13.78 -11.18 13.83
C GLU A 21 -13.40 -9.95 14.69
N SER A 22 -12.34 -9.22 14.35
CA SER A 22 -11.82 -8.05 15.07
C SER A 22 -12.13 -6.68 14.47
N ALA A 23 -12.73 -6.55 13.27
CA ALA A 23 -13.08 -5.23 12.72
C ALA A 23 -14.54 -4.87 13.04
N ALA A 24 -14.75 -3.74 13.73
CA ALA A 24 -16.05 -3.31 14.24
C ALA A 24 -17.03 -2.90 13.12
N SER A 25 -16.55 -2.72 11.88
CA SER A 25 -17.36 -2.53 10.66
C SER A 25 -16.55 -2.84 9.40
N GLN A 26 -17.21 -3.20 8.29
CA GLN A 26 -16.55 -3.45 6.99
C GLN A 26 -15.65 -2.28 6.54
N GLY A 27 -16.03 -1.03 6.83
CA GLY A 27 -15.25 0.16 6.48
C GLY A 27 -13.93 0.30 7.24
N GLU A 28 -13.80 -0.32 8.41
CA GLU A 28 -12.55 -0.33 9.18
C GLU A 28 -11.49 -1.18 8.48
N GLY A 29 -11.88 -2.33 7.93
CA GLY A 29 -10.99 -3.19 7.14
C GLY A 29 -10.44 -2.48 5.91
N ILE A 30 -11.30 -1.75 5.18
CA ILE A 30 -10.87 -0.92 4.04
C ILE A 30 -9.77 0.02 4.46
N VAL A 31 -10.04 0.86 5.45
CA VAL A 31 -9.11 1.91 5.87
C VAL A 31 -7.82 1.26 6.36
N ARG A 32 -7.90 0.28 7.27
CA ARG A 32 -6.73 -0.39 7.86
C ARG A 32 -5.79 -1.00 6.83
N CYS A 33 -6.32 -1.59 5.76
CA CYS A 33 -5.52 -2.30 4.77
C CYS A 33 -5.05 -1.43 3.60
N ASN A 34 -5.61 -0.23 3.42
CA ASN A 34 -5.40 0.56 2.20
C ASN A 34 -4.89 1.99 2.45
N TYR A 35 -4.83 2.44 3.70
CA TYR A 35 -4.36 3.79 4.01
C TYR A 35 -2.83 3.93 3.89
N PHE A 36 -2.40 5.16 3.66
CA PHE A 36 -1.01 5.58 3.71
C PHE A 36 -0.80 6.55 4.87
N ASP A 37 0.18 6.27 5.72
CA ASP A 37 0.58 7.17 6.81
C ASP A 37 1.49 8.28 6.27
N ASN A 38 1.07 9.54 6.43
CA ASN A 38 1.81 10.72 6.04
C ASN A 38 2.30 11.55 7.25
N GLY A 39 2.53 10.88 8.37
CA GLY A 39 3.09 11.45 9.59
C GLY A 39 2.08 12.26 10.41
N LYS A 40 2.48 12.58 11.64
CA LYS A 40 1.58 13.17 12.66
C LYS A 40 0.89 14.48 12.26
N ARG A 41 1.50 15.26 11.36
CA ARG A 41 0.96 16.56 10.93
C ARG A 41 -0.13 16.44 9.87
N VAL A 42 -0.03 15.45 8.98
CA VAL A 42 -0.95 15.28 7.86
C VAL A 42 -1.95 14.15 8.12
N GLY A 43 -1.52 13.11 8.84
CA GLY A 43 -2.35 11.97 9.19
C GLY A 43 -2.35 10.88 8.12
N ALA A 44 -3.47 10.18 7.99
CA ALA A 44 -3.66 9.07 7.05
C ALA A 44 -4.40 9.52 5.79
N MET A 45 -3.96 9.02 4.63
CA MET A 45 -4.62 9.25 3.34
C MET A 45 -5.13 7.94 2.76
N LEU A 46 -6.23 7.99 2.00
CA LEU A 46 -6.77 6.85 1.27
C LEU A 46 -6.96 7.27 -0.18
N PHE A 47 -6.33 6.54 -1.11
CA PHE A 47 -6.30 6.86 -2.54
C PHE A 47 -6.65 5.62 -3.33
N GLU A 48 -7.84 5.60 -3.96
CA GLU A 48 -8.38 4.44 -4.65
C GLU A 48 -7.36 3.79 -5.60
N MET A 49 -6.76 4.57 -6.51
CA MET A 49 -5.86 4.04 -7.53
C MET A 49 -4.56 3.47 -6.95
N THR A 50 -3.94 4.13 -5.97
CA THR A 50 -2.67 3.66 -5.42
C THR A 50 -2.83 2.56 -4.39
N SER A 51 -4.00 2.43 -3.76
CA SER A 51 -4.33 1.29 -2.89
C SER A 51 -4.44 -0.03 -3.66
N LEU A 52 -4.55 -0.01 -4.99
CA LEU A 52 -4.50 -1.21 -5.84
C LEU A 52 -3.07 -1.73 -6.11
N LEU A 53 -2.04 -0.94 -5.78
CA LEU A 53 -0.65 -1.32 -6.04
C LEU A 53 -0.18 -2.33 -5.01
N ASN A 54 0.30 -3.49 -5.47
CA ASN A 54 0.79 -4.54 -4.59
C ASN A 54 2.16 -4.20 -3.97
N HIS A 55 2.47 -4.91 -2.90
CA HIS A 55 3.77 -4.85 -2.25
C HIS A 55 4.84 -5.66 -2.99
N SER A 56 6.04 -5.10 -3.11
CA SER A 56 7.29 -5.85 -3.30
C SER A 56 8.38 -5.28 -2.40
N CYS A 57 9.21 -6.15 -1.80
CA CYS A 57 10.44 -5.74 -1.12
C CYS A 57 11.55 -5.36 -2.11
N ASP A 58 11.37 -5.68 -3.39
CA ASP A 58 12.15 -5.17 -4.52
C ASP A 58 11.20 -4.47 -5.52
N PRO A 59 10.74 -3.25 -5.21
CA PRO A 59 9.71 -2.60 -6.00
C PRO A 59 10.27 -1.99 -7.28
N ASN A 60 9.47 -2.01 -8.35
CA ASN A 60 9.76 -1.32 -9.61
C ASN A 60 9.15 0.11 -9.66
N ALA A 61 8.47 0.53 -8.60
CA ALA A 61 7.98 1.89 -8.43
C ALA A 61 8.12 2.40 -6.99
N SER A 62 8.22 3.73 -6.88
CA SER A 62 8.18 4.46 -5.62
C SER A 62 6.90 5.30 -5.56
N ILE A 63 6.38 5.53 -4.36
CA ILE A 63 5.21 6.37 -4.12
C ILE A 63 5.58 7.54 -3.20
N LYS A 64 5.05 8.72 -3.49
CA LYS A 64 5.13 9.90 -2.63
C LYS A 64 3.75 10.51 -2.46
N MET A 65 3.40 10.86 -1.23
CA MET A 65 2.22 11.68 -0.92
C MET A 65 2.62 13.14 -0.88
N LEU A 66 1.88 13.96 -1.59
CA LEU A 66 2.17 15.37 -1.81
C LEU A 66 0.92 16.20 -1.55
N ILE A 67 1.14 17.48 -1.24
CA ILE A 67 0.09 18.47 -1.09
C ILE A 67 0.35 19.53 -2.18
N SER A 68 -0.67 19.87 -2.97
CA SER A 68 -0.57 20.93 -3.96
C SER A 68 -0.50 22.30 -3.29
N GLU A 69 -0.12 23.32 -4.05
CA GLU A 69 -0.15 24.71 -3.58
C GLU A 69 -1.55 25.17 -3.11
N PHE A 70 -2.60 24.52 -3.62
CA PHE A 70 -4.00 24.77 -3.26
C PHE A 70 -4.51 23.88 -2.11
N GLY A 71 -3.63 23.12 -1.45
CA GLY A 71 -3.98 22.26 -0.30
C GLY A 71 -4.58 20.90 -0.67
N ALA A 72 -4.68 20.54 -1.95
CA ALA A 72 -5.18 19.24 -2.38
C ALA A 72 -4.12 18.16 -2.17
N CYS A 73 -4.48 17.05 -1.51
CA CYS A 73 -3.59 15.92 -1.32
C CYS A 73 -3.62 14.99 -2.54
N TYR A 74 -2.45 14.53 -2.99
CA TYR A 74 -2.36 13.57 -4.08
C TYR A 74 -1.17 12.62 -3.89
N SER A 75 -1.27 11.43 -4.48
CA SER A 75 -0.19 10.46 -4.57
C SER A 75 0.49 10.53 -5.93
N ARG A 76 1.82 10.49 -5.97
CA ARG A 76 2.62 10.33 -7.18
C ARG A 76 3.36 9.01 -7.14
N VAL A 77 3.19 8.20 -8.18
CA VAL A 77 3.91 6.94 -8.39
C VAL A 77 4.94 7.16 -9.49
N THR A 78 6.17 6.75 -9.24
CA THR A 78 7.30 6.93 -10.17
C THR A 78 8.05 5.63 -10.30
N VAL A 79 8.15 5.11 -11.52
CA VAL A 79 8.90 3.90 -11.82
C VAL A 79 10.39 4.10 -11.54
N THR A 80 11.05 3.09 -10.99
CA THR A 80 12.47 3.13 -10.62
C THR A 80 13.37 2.46 -11.65
N ARG A 81 12.77 1.78 -12.62
CA ARG A 81 13.43 1.13 -13.77
C ARG A 81 12.43 1.01 -14.93
N PRO A 82 12.87 0.65 -16.15
CA PRO A 82 11.97 0.22 -17.21
C PRO A 82 11.05 -0.92 -16.74
N ILE A 83 9.81 -0.90 -17.24
CA ILE A 83 8.77 -1.88 -16.93
C ILE A 83 8.24 -2.42 -18.26
N ASP A 84 8.21 -3.74 -18.39
CA ASP A 84 7.72 -4.39 -19.61
C ASP A 84 6.19 -4.40 -19.68
N ALA A 85 5.64 -4.49 -20.89
CA ALA A 85 4.20 -4.60 -21.07
C ALA A 85 3.67 -5.86 -20.37
N GLY A 86 2.66 -5.69 -19.51
CA GLY A 86 2.09 -6.78 -18.70
C GLY A 86 2.82 -7.04 -17.37
N GLU A 87 3.96 -6.39 -17.12
CA GLU A 87 4.63 -6.47 -15.82
C GLU A 87 3.82 -5.71 -14.75
N GLN A 88 3.67 -6.30 -13.57
CA GLN A 88 2.96 -5.67 -12.46
C GLN A 88 3.77 -4.51 -11.86
N VAL A 89 3.10 -3.37 -11.63
CA VAL A 89 3.66 -2.24 -10.88
C VAL A 89 3.53 -2.50 -9.37
N CYS A 90 4.65 -2.53 -8.67
CA CYS A 90 4.71 -2.81 -7.24
C CYS A 90 5.44 -1.68 -6.48
N ILE A 91 4.94 -1.36 -5.29
CA ILE A 91 5.54 -0.41 -4.35
C ILE A 91 6.01 -1.13 -3.08
N THR A 92 6.76 -0.45 -2.22
CA THR A 92 7.00 -0.94 -0.85
C THR A 92 5.97 -0.37 0.12
N TYR A 93 5.31 -1.21 0.91
CA TYR A 93 4.41 -0.78 1.99
C TYR A 93 5.20 -0.36 3.24
N SER A 94 6.52 -0.58 3.24
CA SER A 94 7.35 -0.35 4.41
C SER A 94 8.72 0.16 3.99
N ALA A 95 8.74 1.38 3.45
CA ALA A 95 9.97 2.04 3.02
C ALA A 95 11.02 2.08 4.14
N ALA A 96 10.60 2.31 5.39
CA ALA A 96 11.48 2.32 6.55
C ALA A 96 12.12 0.96 6.88
N ARG A 97 11.56 -0.15 6.38
CA ARG A 97 11.99 -1.53 6.69
C ARG A 97 12.54 -2.28 5.47
N ILE A 98 12.76 -1.59 4.34
CA ILE A 98 13.21 -2.23 3.10
C ILE A 98 14.61 -2.89 3.23
N PHE A 99 15.43 -2.37 4.15
CA PHE A 99 16.76 -2.89 4.48
C PHE A 99 16.78 -3.78 5.72
N SER A 100 15.64 -4.00 6.37
CA SER A 100 15.55 -4.88 7.53
C SER A 100 15.75 -6.34 7.12
N PRO A 101 16.28 -7.18 8.05
CA PRO A 101 16.33 -8.63 7.88
C PRO A 101 14.97 -9.21 7.46
N ARG A 102 14.97 -10.31 6.70
CA ARG A 102 13.73 -10.94 6.20
C ARG A 102 12.72 -11.21 7.32
N ALA A 103 13.18 -11.68 8.48
CA ALA A 103 12.33 -11.98 9.64
C ALA A 103 11.57 -10.75 10.16
N ASP A 104 12.09 -9.55 9.92
CA ASP A 104 11.53 -8.28 10.41
C ASP A 104 10.68 -7.57 9.34
N ARG A 105 10.52 -8.17 8.15
CA ARG A 105 9.73 -7.57 7.07
C ARG A 105 8.25 -7.88 7.25
N PRO A 106 7.35 -6.89 7.09
CA PRO A 106 5.97 -6.98 7.56
C PRO A 106 5.03 -7.71 6.61
N CYS A 107 5.50 -8.64 5.78
CA CYS A 107 4.62 -9.33 4.83
C CYS A 107 3.46 -10.06 5.53
N ALA A 108 3.75 -10.65 6.70
CA ALA A 108 2.74 -11.25 7.57
C ALA A 108 1.76 -10.22 8.18
N GLU A 109 2.20 -8.98 8.44
CA GLU A 109 1.35 -7.90 8.98
C GLU A 109 0.19 -7.56 8.03
N TRP A 110 0.44 -7.69 6.73
CA TRP A 110 -0.52 -7.41 5.66
C TRP A 110 -1.32 -8.64 5.23
N GLY A 111 -1.11 -9.80 5.87
CA GLY A 111 -1.89 -11.01 5.62
C GLY A 111 -1.62 -11.69 4.28
N PHE A 112 -0.38 -11.60 3.76
CA PHE A 112 0.08 -12.37 2.61
C PHE A 112 1.36 -13.17 2.91
N ASP A 113 1.38 -14.43 2.46
CA ASP A 113 2.49 -15.37 2.73
C ASP A 113 3.62 -15.27 1.69
N THR A 114 3.30 -14.85 0.46
CA THR A 114 4.24 -14.78 -0.66
C THR A 114 4.72 -13.35 -0.86
N CYS A 115 6.03 -13.12 -0.72
CA CYS A 115 6.55 -11.80 -0.38
C CYS A 115 7.64 -11.24 -1.32
N CYS A 116 7.70 -11.71 -2.58
CA CYS A 116 8.66 -11.34 -3.65
C CYS A 116 10.03 -12.05 -3.63
N ALA A 117 10.79 -11.90 -4.74
CA ALA A 117 12.11 -12.51 -4.92
C ALA A 117 13.11 -12.15 -3.80
N ARG A 118 13.05 -10.91 -3.28
CA ARG A 118 13.88 -10.48 -2.14
C ARG A 118 13.57 -11.24 -0.86
N CYS A 119 12.32 -11.58 -0.63
CA CYS A 119 11.94 -12.37 0.53
C CYS A 119 12.25 -13.85 0.30
N GLN A 120 12.13 -14.36 -0.92
CA GLN A 120 12.49 -15.74 -1.24
C GLN A 120 14.01 -15.99 -1.31
N GLY A 121 14.83 -14.94 -1.34
CA GLY A 121 16.27 -15.07 -1.52
C GLY A 121 16.66 -15.46 -2.96
N THR A 122 15.77 -15.20 -3.92
CA THR A 122 15.90 -15.54 -5.34
C THR A 122 16.16 -14.32 -6.21
N LEU A 123 16.45 -13.17 -5.60
CA LEU A 123 16.87 -11.98 -6.32
C LEU A 123 18.13 -12.28 -7.13
N SER A 124 18.06 -12.01 -8.43
CA SER A 124 19.24 -12.08 -9.29
C SER A 124 20.30 -11.09 -8.79
N PRO A 125 21.59 -11.48 -8.80
CA PRO A 125 22.68 -10.51 -8.69
C PRO A 125 22.51 -9.46 -9.80
N GLN A 126 22.51 -8.18 -9.42
CA GLN A 126 22.56 -7.06 -10.37
C GLN A 126 24.00 -6.79 -10.78
#